data_AF-A0A351VMY4-F1
#
_entry.id   AF-A0A351VMY4-F1
#
_cell.length_a   1.000
_cell.length_b   1.000
_cell.length_c   1.000
_cell.angle_alpha   90.00
_cell.angle_beta   90.00
_cell.angle_gamma   90.00
#
_symmetry.space_group_name_H-M   'P 1'
#
loop_
_entity.id
_entity.type
_entity.pdbx_description
1 polymer ?
#
loop_
_entity_poly.entity_id
_entity_poly.type
_entity_poly.pdbx_seq_one_letter_code
_entity_poly.pdbx_strand_id
1 'polypeptide(L)'
;MKIFKKIGVALVALLLFADNASAAVILSKGMVDELAAGKAVVNVVLQAATIAYVDGGAGNDQIHDSASGLAGFHVGDMVTVDGSTSNDGTYEILAVSATDLDVGTGLLTTEAEGDATALASARGQSIADLLKYGVMALYSGARPANPETAEAGTLLLLISESSGAFVGGTDTNGLLFDTVIDGIVYKNASQVWSDACIDTGTITWGRFYANDYTTGADGAEALVRFDFSVATSSSDLNMSTSCVTGNTKTIDEFTITVPVQ
;
A
#
# COMPACT_ATOMS: atom_id res chain seq x y z
N MET A 1 -59.98 3.40 13.82
CA MET A 1 -58.87 2.45 14.02
C MET A 1 -57.73 2.87 13.10
N LYS A 2 -56.59 3.22 13.69
CA LYS A 2 -55.46 3.93 13.07
C LYS A 2 -54.74 3.02 12.05
N ILE A 3 -54.76 3.36 10.76
CA ILE A 3 -53.91 2.75 9.74
C ILE A 3 -53.17 3.87 9.00
N PHE A 4 -52.26 4.54 9.72
CA PHE A 4 -51.25 5.44 9.17
C PHE A 4 -50.03 5.36 10.11
N LYS A 5 -49.34 4.22 10.12
CA LYS A 5 -48.11 4.06 10.91
C LYS A 5 -47.31 2.82 10.51
N LYS A 6 -46.78 2.73 9.27
CA LYS A 6 -45.70 1.76 8.94
C LYS A 6 -45.04 1.86 7.55
N ILE A 7 -44.89 3.05 6.95
CA ILE A 7 -44.09 3.23 5.71
C ILE A 7 -42.91 4.20 5.94
N GLY A 8 -42.48 4.36 7.20
CA GLY A 8 -41.60 5.48 7.58
C GLY A 8 -40.18 5.12 8.03
N VAL A 9 -39.69 3.90 7.87
CA VAL A 9 -38.36 3.52 8.42
C VAL A 9 -37.51 2.63 7.48
N ALA A 10 -38.11 1.94 6.49
CA ALA A 10 -37.33 1.09 5.58
C ALA A 10 -36.79 1.81 4.33
N LEU A 11 -37.30 3.00 4.00
CA LEU A 11 -36.91 3.73 2.78
C LEU A 11 -35.81 4.79 3.02
N VAL A 12 -35.52 5.11 4.28
CA VAL A 12 -34.46 6.09 4.64
C VAL A 12 -33.10 5.40 4.82
N ALA A 13 -33.06 4.10 5.08
CA ALA A 13 -31.81 3.34 5.17
C ALA A 13 -31.26 2.86 3.81
N LEU A 14 -32.06 2.95 2.73
CA LEU A 14 -31.64 2.55 1.38
C LEU A 14 -31.18 3.74 0.51
N LEU A 15 -31.35 4.98 0.99
CA LEU A 15 -30.94 6.21 0.28
C LEU A 15 -29.68 6.87 0.84
N LEU A 16 -29.06 6.33 1.90
CA LEU A 16 -27.81 6.86 2.47
C LEU A 16 -26.54 6.22 1.89
N PHE A 17 -26.65 5.38 0.86
CA PHE A 17 -25.51 4.84 0.10
C PHE A 17 -25.58 5.15 -1.40
N ALA A 18 -26.49 6.03 -1.81
CA ALA A 18 -26.76 6.30 -3.22
C ALA A 18 -26.30 7.68 -3.71
N ASP A 19 -25.41 8.35 -2.98
CA ASP A 19 -24.80 9.61 -3.43
C ASP A 19 -23.28 9.44 -3.55
N ASN A 20 -22.86 8.94 -4.72
CA ASN A 20 -21.67 9.37 -5.48
C ASN A 20 -21.50 8.44 -6.69
N ALA A 21 -22.41 8.57 -7.65
CA ALA A 21 -22.25 7.97 -8.97
C ALA A 21 -21.25 8.80 -9.83
N SER A 22 -20.01 8.94 -9.38
CA SER A 22 -18.81 9.30 -10.18
C SER A 22 -17.59 9.38 -9.26
N ALA A 23 -16.51 8.65 -9.57
CA ALA A 23 -15.21 8.68 -8.90
C ALA A 23 -15.22 8.28 -7.40
N ALA A 24 -15.54 7.00 -7.14
CA ALA A 24 -15.17 6.37 -5.89
C ALA A 24 -14.41 5.08 -6.21
N VAL A 25 -13.33 4.87 -5.45
CA VAL A 25 -12.62 3.60 -5.33
C VAL A 25 -13.61 2.52 -4.88
N ILE A 26 -13.59 1.35 -5.53
CA ILE A 26 -14.41 0.20 -5.16
C ILE A 26 -13.49 -0.87 -4.59
N LEU A 27 -13.62 -1.15 -3.29
CA LEU A 27 -12.83 -2.17 -2.61
C LEU A 27 -13.39 -3.57 -2.88
N SER A 28 -12.53 -4.58 -2.99
CA SER A 28 -12.97 -5.97 -2.97
C SER A 28 -13.51 -6.33 -1.60
N LYS A 29 -14.38 -7.35 -1.55
CA LYS A 29 -14.87 -7.88 -0.29
C LYS A 29 -13.73 -8.49 0.54
N GLY A 30 -12.79 -9.19 -0.09
CA GLY A 30 -11.60 -9.71 0.59
C GLY A 30 -10.82 -8.60 1.31
N MET A 31 -10.62 -7.46 0.64
CA MET A 31 -9.96 -6.30 1.25
C MET A 31 -10.77 -5.72 2.41
N VAL A 32 -12.09 -5.57 2.28
CA VAL A 32 -12.95 -5.05 3.36
C VAL A 32 -12.93 -5.99 4.57
N ASP A 33 -12.99 -7.30 4.37
CA ASP A 33 -12.95 -8.29 5.44
C ASP A 33 -11.60 -8.25 6.18
N GLU A 34 -10.48 -8.18 5.46
CA GLU A 34 -9.14 -8.08 6.03
C GLU A 34 -8.96 -6.78 6.84
N LEU A 35 -9.45 -5.65 6.32
CA LEU A 35 -9.44 -4.38 7.05
C LEU A 35 -10.30 -4.42 8.32
N ALA A 36 -11.45 -5.08 8.27
CA ALA A 36 -12.40 -5.13 9.40
C ALA A 36 -11.96 -6.13 10.50
N ALA A 37 -11.32 -7.24 10.11
CA ALA A 37 -10.84 -8.27 11.03
C ALA A 37 -9.39 -8.03 11.50
N GLY A 38 -8.71 -7.07 10.85
CA GLY A 38 -7.28 -6.84 10.97
C GLY A 38 -6.80 -6.61 12.41
N LYS A 39 -5.77 -7.37 12.79
CA LYS A 39 -4.98 -7.15 14.00
C LYS A 39 -3.52 -7.05 13.61
N ALA A 40 -2.77 -6.19 14.29
CA ALA A 40 -1.33 -6.17 14.09
C ALA A 40 -0.71 -7.51 14.50
N VAL A 41 0.19 -8.03 13.66
CA VAL A 41 0.93 -9.27 13.92
C VAL A 41 2.41 -8.95 14.01
N VAL A 42 3.07 -9.49 15.04
CA VAL A 42 4.51 -9.39 15.19
C VAL A 42 5.16 -10.33 14.18
N ASN A 43 5.99 -9.78 13.29
CA ASN A 43 6.66 -10.54 12.24
C ASN A 43 8.05 -11.00 12.67
N VAL A 44 8.80 -10.12 13.35
CA VAL A 44 10.19 -10.37 13.73
C VAL A 44 10.39 -9.86 15.15
N VAL A 45 11.11 -10.65 15.96
CA VAL A 45 11.68 -10.21 17.23
C VAL A 45 13.15 -10.61 17.24
N LEU A 46 14.04 -9.64 17.41
CA LEU A 46 15.46 -9.83 17.61
C LEU A 46 15.85 -9.22 18.95
N GLN A 47 16.60 -9.96 19.77
CA GLN A 47 17.21 -9.40 20.97
C GLN A 47 18.71 -9.64 20.88
N ALA A 48 19.50 -8.57 20.91
CA ALA A 48 20.94 -8.66 20.72
C ALA A 48 21.67 -7.50 21.40
N ALA A 49 22.92 -7.75 21.77
CA ALA A 49 23.83 -6.72 22.27
C ALA A 49 24.78 -6.16 21.19
N THR A 50 24.63 -6.66 19.96
CA THR A 50 25.41 -6.28 18.76
C THR A 50 24.77 -5.14 17.98
N ILE A 51 23.69 -4.56 18.52
CA ILE A 51 22.96 -3.45 17.90
C ILE A 51 23.64 -2.13 18.28
N ALA A 52 23.97 -1.33 17.26
CA ALA A 52 24.41 0.04 17.37
C ALA A 52 23.45 0.96 16.62
N TYR A 53 23.41 2.23 17.01
CA TYR A 53 22.62 3.28 16.36
C TYR A 53 23.56 4.32 15.79
N VAL A 54 23.38 4.63 14.51
CA VAL A 54 24.25 5.55 13.77
C VAL A 54 23.40 6.72 13.29
N ASP A 55 23.78 7.94 13.68
CA ASP A 55 23.20 9.18 13.15
C ASP A 55 23.80 9.45 11.76
N GLY A 56 22.94 9.50 10.73
CA GLY A 56 23.33 9.78 9.34
C GLY A 56 23.62 11.25 9.06
N GLY A 57 23.39 12.12 10.04
CA GLY A 57 23.52 13.57 9.94
C GLY A 57 22.46 14.16 9.02
N ALA A 58 22.79 14.31 7.73
CA ALA A 58 21.87 14.77 6.71
C ALA A 58 21.27 13.64 5.86
N GLY A 59 21.77 12.40 6.02
CA GLY A 59 21.23 11.20 5.40
C GLY A 59 20.33 10.41 6.34
N ASN A 60 19.87 9.23 5.92
CA ASN A 60 19.11 8.32 6.77
C ASN A 60 19.95 7.86 7.97
N ASP A 61 19.30 7.68 9.12
CA ASP A 61 19.94 7.09 10.30
C ASP A 61 19.90 5.56 10.20
N GLN A 62 20.76 4.85 10.92
CA GLN A 62 20.88 3.40 10.79
C GLN A 62 20.81 2.68 12.14
N ILE A 63 20.00 1.62 12.19
CA ILE A 63 20.10 0.57 13.20
C ILE A 63 21.03 -0.50 12.61
N HIS A 64 22.24 -0.61 13.16
CA HIS A 64 23.30 -1.49 12.68
C HIS A 64 23.41 -2.72 13.58
N ASP A 65 23.50 -3.91 13.00
CA ASP A 65 23.79 -5.17 13.70
C ASP A 65 25.08 -5.80 13.19
N SER A 66 26.12 -5.81 14.03
CA SER A 66 27.40 -6.42 13.69
C SER A 66 27.31 -7.95 13.50
N ALA A 67 26.23 -8.59 13.94
CA ALA A 67 25.96 -10.02 13.77
C ALA A 67 25.17 -10.37 12.49
N SER A 68 24.76 -9.40 11.67
CA SER A 68 23.97 -9.61 10.45
C SER A 68 22.58 -10.24 10.66
N GLY A 69 21.91 -9.97 11.78
CA GLY A 69 20.61 -10.52 12.15
C GLY A 69 19.39 -9.83 11.51
N LEU A 70 19.58 -8.77 10.70
CA LEU A 70 18.48 -7.89 10.26
C LEU A 70 17.78 -8.34 8.96
N ALA A 71 18.23 -9.44 8.34
CA ALA A 71 17.68 -9.92 7.07
C ALA A 71 16.20 -10.35 7.12
N GLY A 72 15.61 -10.52 8.31
CA GLY A 72 14.19 -10.87 8.47
C GLY A 72 13.24 -9.66 8.43
N PHE A 73 13.75 -8.45 8.55
CA PHE A 73 12.96 -7.21 8.47
C PHE A 73 12.69 -6.84 7.02
N HIS A 74 11.69 -5.98 6.80
CA HIS A 74 11.31 -5.56 5.45
C HIS A 74 11.03 -4.06 5.42
N VAL A 75 11.33 -3.43 4.29
CA VAL A 75 11.08 -2.00 4.04
C VAL A 75 9.59 -1.68 4.24
N GLY A 76 9.27 -0.55 4.86
CA GLY A 76 7.93 -0.07 5.19
C GLY A 76 7.29 -0.74 6.42
N ASP A 77 7.99 -1.65 7.11
CA ASP A 77 7.51 -2.12 8.42
C ASP A 77 7.87 -1.10 9.50
N MET A 78 7.07 -1.05 10.58
CA MET A 78 7.49 -0.37 11.79
C MET A 78 8.38 -1.31 12.62
N VAL A 79 9.51 -0.80 13.11
CA VAL A 79 10.37 -1.46 14.10
C VAL A 79 10.29 -0.70 15.42
N THR A 80 9.93 -1.40 16.48
CA THR A 80 10.03 -0.91 17.85
C THR A 80 11.36 -1.32 18.44
N VAL A 81 12.06 -0.35 19.00
CA VAL A 81 13.30 -0.47 19.76
C VAL A 81 12.96 -0.34 21.24
N ASP A 82 13.47 -1.26 22.05
CA ASP A 82 13.38 -1.21 23.52
C ASP A 82 14.70 -1.66 24.16
N GLY A 83 15.10 -1.04 25.26
CA GLY A 83 16.30 -1.39 26.01
C GLY A 83 17.61 -0.83 25.44
N SER A 84 17.53 0.18 24.57
CA SER A 84 18.67 1.04 24.21
C SER A 84 18.87 2.14 25.26
N THR A 85 20.02 2.81 25.24
CA THR A 85 20.27 3.96 26.12
C THR A 85 19.49 5.20 25.70
N SER A 86 19.28 5.45 24.40
CA SER A 86 18.69 6.71 23.92
C SER A 86 17.74 6.60 22.71
N ASN A 87 17.50 5.40 22.21
CA ASN A 87 16.82 5.18 20.94
C ASN A 87 15.56 4.32 21.08
N ASP A 88 14.98 4.25 22.29
CA ASP A 88 13.72 3.53 22.52
C ASP A 88 12.57 4.28 21.84
N GLY A 89 11.82 3.58 20.99
CA GLY A 89 10.83 4.20 20.12
C GLY A 89 10.36 3.27 19.01
N THR A 90 9.55 3.80 18.10
CA THR A 90 9.05 3.06 16.93
C THR A 90 9.38 3.85 15.67
N TYR A 91 10.01 3.19 14.69
CA TYR A 91 10.58 3.81 13.50
C TYR A 91 10.12 3.06 12.24
N GLU A 92 9.91 3.79 11.14
CA GLU A 92 9.64 3.19 9.83
C GLU A 92 10.96 2.76 9.17
N ILE A 93 10.99 1.53 8.66
CA ILE A 93 12.15 0.99 7.95
C ILE A 93 12.13 1.47 6.50
N LEU A 94 13.14 2.23 6.08
CA LEU A 94 13.25 2.79 4.72
C LEU A 94 14.10 1.92 3.79
N ALA A 95 15.10 1.23 4.33
CA ALA A 95 15.90 0.25 3.59
C ALA A 95 16.33 -0.89 4.53
N VAL A 96 16.56 -2.08 3.96
CA VAL A 96 17.03 -3.25 4.71
C VAL A 96 18.24 -3.87 4.02
N SER A 97 19.25 -4.17 4.82
CA SER A 97 20.31 -5.10 4.49
C SER A 97 20.42 -6.17 5.59
N ALA A 98 21.34 -7.12 5.46
CA ALA A 98 21.58 -8.08 6.54
C ALA A 98 22.12 -7.40 7.81
N THR A 99 22.80 -6.27 7.67
CA THR A 99 23.51 -5.56 8.75
C THR A 99 22.84 -4.26 9.15
N ASP A 100 22.00 -3.66 8.31
CA ASP A 100 21.51 -2.30 8.52
C ASP A 100 20.01 -2.21 8.24
N LEU A 101 19.30 -1.49 9.11
CA LEU A 101 18.01 -0.89 8.81
C LEU A 101 18.18 0.61 8.71
N ASP A 102 17.87 1.18 7.56
CA ASP A 102 17.82 2.64 7.42
C ASP A 102 16.47 3.14 7.92
N VAL A 103 16.48 4.20 8.72
CA VAL A 103 15.28 4.91 9.19
C VAL A 103 15.38 6.39 8.81
N GLY A 104 14.30 7.16 9.01
CA GLY A 104 14.29 8.58 8.69
C GLY A 104 15.42 9.37 9.36
N THR A 105 15.90 10.42 8.70
CA THR A 105 16.96 11.30 9.19
C THR A 105 16.60 11.99 10.51
N GLY A 106 17.55 12.05 11.44
CA GLY A 106 17.44 12.79 12.70
C GLY A 106 16.49 12.15 13.71
N LEU A 107 16.23 10.84 13.57
CA LEU A 107 15.41 10.04 14.46
C LEU A 107 16.24 9.30 15.52
N LEU A 108 17.51 9.03 15.24
CA LEU A 108 18.41 8.29 16.11
C LEU A 108 19.53 9.19 16.66
N THR A 109 19.93 8.92 17.90
CA THR A 109 21.16 9.46 18.48
C THR A 109 22.24 8.39 18.42
N THR A 110 23.46 8.76 18.02
CA THR A 110 24.57 7.80 17.92
C THR A 110 24.81 7.07 19.25
N GLU A 111 24.81 5.75 19.19
CA GLU A 111 24.96 4.85 20.33
C GLU A 111 25.74 3.59 19.87
N ALA A 112 26.77 3.20 20.62
CA ALA A 112 27.60 2.04 20.29
C ALA A 112 26.94 0.73 20.75
N GLU A 113 27.37 -0.40 20.20
CA GLU A 113 26.94 -1.72 20.66
C GLU A 113 27.26 -1.96 22.14
N GLY A 114 26.41 -2.75 22.82
CA GLY A 114 26.66 -3.19 24.19
C GLY A 114 25.40 -3.37 25.05
N ASP A 115 24.35 -2.59 24.78
CA ASP A 115 23.08 -2.72 25.48
C ASP A 115 22.26 -3.89 24.93
N ALA A 116 21.53 -4.59 25.80
CA ALA A 116 20.69 -5.71 25.40
C ALA A 116 19.36 -5.23 24.81
N THR A 117 19.42 -4.69 23.60
CA THR A 117 18.27 -4.14 22.90
C THR A 117 17.38 -5.23 22.31
N ALA A 118 16.06 -5.03 22.41
CA ALA A 118 15.06 -5.75 21.63
C ALA A 118 14.57 -4.90 20.45
N LEU A 119 14.60 -5.48 19.26
CA LEU A 119 13.96 -4.99 18.06
C LEU A 119 12.75 -5.86 17.76
N ALA A 120 11.56 -5.26 17.69
CA ALA A 120 10.34 -5.96 17.33
C ALA A 120 9.68 -5.26 16.14
N SER A 121 9.51 -5.97 15.04
CA SER A 121 8.72 -5.48 13.91
C SER A 121 7.34 -6.10 13.91
N ALA A 122 6.32 -5.26 13.76
CA ALA A 122 4.94 -5.67 13.58
C ALA A 122 4.36 -5.01 12.33
N ARG A 123 3.50 -5.75 11.64
CA ARG A 123 2.68 -5.21 10.56
C ARG A 123 1.28 -4.99 11.07
N GLY A 124 0.74 -3.81 10.78
CA GLY A 124 -0.69 -3.57 10.89
C GLY A 124 -1.44 -4.29 9.76
N GLN A 125 -2.76 -4.24 9.80
CA GLN A 125 -3.62 -4.67 8.70
C GLN A 125 -4.25 -3.43 8.05
N SER A 126 -3.44 -2.38 7.87
CA SER A 126 -3.89 -1.16 7.18
C SER A 126 -3.99 -1.39 5.67
N ILE A 127 -4.61 -0.46 4.94
CA ILE A 127 -4.64 -0.52 3.46
C ILE A 127 -3.22 -0.57 2.88
N ALA A 128 -2.29 0.20 3.47
CA ALA A 128 -0.89 0.20 3.05
C ALA A 128 -0.22 -1.16 3.26
N ASP A 129 -0.51 -1.83 4.39
CA ASP A 129 0.04 -3.14 4.71
C ASP A 129 -0.54 -4.24 3.79
N LEU A 130 -1.86 -4.23 3.58
CA LEU A 130 -2.55 -5.24 2.78
C LEU A 130 -2.15 -5.21 1.30
N LEU A 131 -1.77 -4.04 0.80
CA LEU A 131 -1.37 -3.82 -0.59
C LEU A 131 0.13 -3.65 -0.77
N LYS A 132 0.89 -3.91 0.29
CA LYS A 132 2.34 -3.76 0.30
C LYS A 132 2.97 -4.63 -0.77
N TYR A 133 3.89 -4.04 -1.53
CA TYR A 133 4.54 -4.66 -2.69
C TYR A 133 3.54 -5.13 -3.76
N GLY A 134 2.37 -4.51 -3.82
CA GLY A 134 1.38 -4.78 -4.85
C GLY A 134 1.78 -4.21 -6.21
N VAL A 135 0.83 -4.25 -7.13
CA VAL A 135 1.00 -3.75 -8.50
C VAL A 135 -0.29 -3.10 -8.99
N MET A 136 -0.16 -2.11 -9.87
CA MET A 136 -1.31 -1.39 -10.44
C MET A 136 -1.43 -1.70 -11.93
N ALA A 137 -2.53 -2.32 -12.32
CA ALA A 137 -2.83 -2.60 -13.72
C ALA A 137 -3.84 -1.59 -14.26
N LEU A 138 -3.57 -1.01 -15.43
CA LEU A 138 -4.44 -0.02 -16.07
C LEU A 138 -5.00 -0.57 -17.37
N TYR A 139 -6.31 -0.41 -17.55
CA TYR A 139 -7.07 -1.04 -18.62
C TYR A 139 -7.84 -0.03 -19.46
N SER A 140 -8.17 -0.45 -20.67
CA SER A 140 -9.18 0.20 -21.51
C SER A 140 -10.60 -0.28 -21.18
N GLY A 141 -11.60 0.35 -21.81
CA GLY A 141 -12.98 -0.10 -21.75
C GLY A 141 -13.76 0.38 -20.52
N ALA A 142 -14.77 -0.38 -20.10
CA ALA A 142 -15.58 -0.04 -18.94
C ALA A 142 -15.04 -0.75 -17.69
N ARG A 143 -14.90 0.00 -16.60
CA ARG A 143 -14.58 -0.55 -15.27
C ARG A 143 -15.65 -1.59 -14.88
N PRO A 144 -15.26 -2.75 -14.34
CA PRO A 144 -16.21 -3.69 -13.74
C PRO A 144 -17.05 -3.05 -12.64
N ALA A 145 -18.24 -3.61 -12.38
CA ALA A 145 -19.13 -3.10 -11.33
C ALA A 145 -18.58 -3.36 -9.91
N ASN A 146 -17.75 -4.39 -9.77
CA ASN A 146 -17.04 -4.73 -8.54
C ASN A 146 -15.70 -5.40 -8.87
N PRO A 147 -14.75 -5.37 -7.92
CA PRO A 147 -13.46 -6.01 -8.10
C PRO A 147 -13.50 -7.53 -8.21
N GLU A 148 -14.58 -8.19 -7.79
CA GLU A 148 -14.70 -9.67 -7.87
C GLU A 148 -14.87 -10.18 -9.29
N THR A 149 -15.33 -9.30 -10.18
CA THR A 149 -15.47 -9.63 -11.59
C THR A 149 -14.10 -9.63 -12.28
N ALA A 150 -13.91 -10.57 -13.20
CA ALA A 150 -12.73 -10.60 -14.06
C ALA A 150 -12.55 -9.27 -14.80
N GLU A 151 -11.30 -8.93 -15.08
CA GLU A 151 -10.92 -7.69 -15.73
C GLU A 151 -11.55 -7.59 -17.12
N ALA A 152 -12.02 -6.40 -17.47
CA ALA A 152 -12.62 -6.11 -18.76
C ALA A 152 -11.73 -5.18 -19.60
N GLY A 153 -11.78 -5.33 -20.93
CA GLY A 153 -10.96 -4.53 -21.84
C GLY A 153 -9.53 -5.07 -21.99
N THR A 154 -8.63 -4.21 -22.48
CA THR A 154 -7.23 -4.55 -22.76
C THR A 154 -6.34 -3.98 -21.66
N LEU A 155 -5.40 -4.78 -21.16
CA LEU A 155 -4.33 -4.30 -20.28
C LEU A 155 -3.40 -3.38 -21.07
N LEU A 156 -3.23 -2.14 -20.61
CA LEU A 156 -2.40 -1.13 -21.26
C LEU A 156 -1.10 -0.84 -20.50
N LEU A 157 -1.10 -0.92 -19.18
CA LEU A 157 0.09 -0.72 -18.33
C LEU A 157 0.03 -1.64 -17.11
N LEU A 158 1.20 -2.09 -16.65
CA LEU A 158 1.37 -2.75 -15.37
C LEU A 158 2.40 -1.96 -14.55
N ILE A 159 1.91 -0.92 -13.87
CA ILE A 159 2.73 0.02 -13.10
C ILE A 159 3.41 -0.71 -11.94
N SER A 160 4.73 -0.63 -11.92
CA SER A 160 5.62 -1.16 -10.90
C SER A 160 6.63 -0.09 -10.47
N GLU A 161 7.50 -0.41 -9.52
CA GLU A 161 8.60 0.48 -9.15
C GLU A 161 9.62 0.55 -10.30
N SER A 162 9.90 1.77 -10.73
CA SER A 162 10.87 2.13 -11.78
C SER A 162 10.71 1.37 -13.09
N SER A 163 9.47 1.00 -13.47
CA SER A 163 9.18 0.14 -14.64
C SER A 163 9.89 -1.21 -14.58
N GLY A 164 10.21 -1.68 -13.37
CA GLY A 164 10.86 -2.97 -13.15
C GLY A 164 9.90 -4.14 -13.42
N ALA A 165 10.45 -5.30 -13.78
CA ALA A 165 9.65 -6.49 -13.96
C ALA A 165 9.01 -6.90 -12.62
N PHE A 166 7.68 -6.96 -12.59
CA PHE A 166 6.92 -7.39 -11.42
C PHE A 166 6.67 -8.90 -11.48
N VAL A 167 6.90 -9.59 -10.36
CA VAL A 167 6.59 -11.02 -10.19
C VAL A 167 5.79 -11.17 -8.90
N GLY A 168 4.57 -11.70 -9.02
CA GLY A 168 3.68 -11.83 -7.87
C GLY A 168 4.25 -12.72 -6.77
N GLY A 169 4.07 -12.31 -5.52
CA GLY A 169 4.59 -12.96 -4.32
C GLY A 169 6.06 -12.64 -4.01
N THR A 170 6.64 -11.61 -4.64
CA THR A 170 8.01 -11.15 -4.37
C THR A 170 8.01 -9.65 -4.08
N ASP A 171 8.93 -9.19 -3.24
CA ASP A 171 8.99 -7.76 -2.87
C ASP A 171 9.63 -6.89 -3.97
N THR A 172 10.31 -7.54 -4.93
CA THR A 172 11.10 -6.84 -5.95
C THR A 172 10.19 -6.08 -6.92
N ASN A 173 10.45 -4.78 -7.06
CA ASN A 173 9.70 -3.82 -7.86
C ASN A 173 8.22 -3.65 -7.46
N GLY A 174 7.84 -4.10 -6.25
CA GLY A 174 6.50 -3.93 -5.71
C GLY A 174 6.24 -2.49 -5.27
N LEU A 175 4.98 -2.07 -5.36
CA LEU A 175 4.55 -0.72 -4.99
C LEU A 175 4.33 -0.61 -3.47
N LEU A 176 4.81 0.50 -2.89
CA LEU A 176 4.68 0.84 -1.48
C LEU A 176 3.89 2.14 -1.31
N PHE A 177 3.07 2.18 -0.28
CA PHE A 177 2.42 3.41 0.19
C PHE A 177 3.24 4.03 1.32
N ASP A 178 3.17 5.36 1.46
CA ASP A 178 3.68 6.07 2.63
C ASP A 178 2.75 5.91 3.83
N THR A 179 3.23 6.36 4.99
CA THR A 179 2.44 6.48 6.21
C THR A 179 1.13 7.23 5.95
N VAL A 180 0.04 6.70 6.49
CA VAL A 180 -1.31 7.29 6.39
C VAL A 180 -1.39 8.56 7.24
N ILE A 181 -1.78 9.68 6.63
CA ILE A 181 -1.94 10.98 7.30
C ILE A 181 -3.34 11.51 7.02
N ASP A 182 -4.06 11.92 8.08
CA ASP A 182 -5.42 12.47 8.00
C ASP A 182 -6.42 11.58 7.24
N GLY A 183 -6.24 10.25 7.34
CA GLY A 183 -7.07 9.28 6.64
C GLY A 183 -6.77 9.16 5.15
N ILE A 184 -5.67 9.76 4.67
CA ILE A 184 -5.23 9.66 3.28
C ILE A 184 -3.98 8.79 3.22
N VAL A 185 -4.04 7.77 2.35
CA VAL A 185 -2.90 6.93 1.99
C VAL A 185 -2.26 7.52 0.74
N TYR A 186 -0.95 7.75 0.78
CA TYR A 186 -0.19 8.33 -0.34
C TYR A 186 0.71 7.29 -0.97
N LYS A 187 0.93 7.38 -2.29
CA LYS A 187 2.07 6.68 -2.93
C LYS A 187 3.37 7.02 -2.18
N ASN A 188 4.26 6.04 -2.01
CA ASN A 188 5.57 6.30 -1.43
C ASN A 188 6.37 7.30 -2.28
N ALA A 189 6.79 8.40 -1.66
CA ALA A 189 7.47 9.50 -2.34
C ALA A 189 8.87 9.12 -2.87
N SER A 190 9.50 8.10 -2.27
CA SER A 190 10.83 7.62 -2.67
C SER A 190 10.78 6.68 -3.88
N GLN A 191 9.63 6.07 -4.17
CA GLN A 191 9.48 5.19 -5.32
C GLN A 191 9.08 5.96 -6.59
N VAL A 192 9.51 5.47 -7.75
CA VAL A 192 9.02 5.96 -9.06
C VAL A 192 8.01 4.97 -9.61
N TRP A 193 6.71 5.27 -9.52
CA TRP A 193 5.68 4.38 -10.06
C TRP A 193 5.54 4.61 -11.56
N SER A 194 5.93 3.63 -12.37
CA SER A 194 5.94 3.78 -13.83
C SER A 194 5.89 2.45 -14.57
N ASP A 195 5.48 2.50 -15.83
CA ASP A 195 5.67 1.40 -16.80
C ASP A 195 5.55 1.94 -18.24
N ALA A 196 6.04 1.17 -19.21
CA ALA A 196 5.84 1.43 -20.63
C ALA A 196 4.53 0.81 -21.13
N CYS A 197 3.77 1.55 -21.95
CA CYS A 197 2.53 1.04 -22.52
C CYS A 197 2.76 -0.30 -23.23
N ILE A 198 2.03 -1.32 -22.81
CA ILE A 198 2.07 -2.67 -23.39
C ILE A 198 1.31 -2.70 -24.72
N ASP A 199 0.21 -1.95 -24.81
CA ASP A 199 -0.60 -1.81 -26.03
C ASP A 199 -1.04 -0.36 -26.24
N THR A 200 -1.51 -0.05 -27.45
CA THR A 200 -2.00 1.28 -27.82
C THR A 200 -3.49 1.40 -27.56
N GLY A 201 -3.91 2.44 -26.84
CA GLY A 201 -5.31 2.62 -26.49
C GLY A 201 -5.54 3.80 -25.56
N THR A 202 -6.75 3.85 -25.00
CA THR A 202 -7.13 4.85 -23.99
C THR A 202 -7.39 4.14 -22.67
N ILE A 203 -6.63 4.52 -21.64
CA ILE A 203 -6.82 4.08 -20.27
C ILE A 203 -8.07 4.75 -19.70
N THR A 204 -8.93 3.97 -19.06
CA THR A 204 -10.21 4.46 -18.51
C THR A 204 -10.45 4.01 -17.07
N TRP A 205 -9.76 2.96 -16.64
CA TRP A 205 -9.86 2.43 -15.28
C TRP A 205 -8.59 1.65 -14.91
N GLY A 206 -8.43 1.38 -13.62
CA GLY A 206 -7.34 0.57 -13.11
C GLY A 206 -7.77 -0.28 -11.93
N ARG A 207 -6.94 -1.30 -11.65
CA ARG A 207 -7.05 -2.19 -10.51
C ARG A 207 -5.71 -2.25 -9.80
N PHE A 208 -5.72 -2.03 -8.49
CA PHE A 208 -4.57 -2.29 -7.66
C PHE A 208 -4.72 -3.67 -7.04
N TYR A 209 -3.69 -4.51 -7.15
CA TYR A 209 -3.65 -5.86 -6.60
C TYR A 209 -2.67 -5.91 -5.43
N ALA A 210 -2.94 -6.78 -4.46
CA ALA A 210 -1.92 -7.23 -3.52
C ALA A 210 -0.75 -7.91 -4.25
N ASN A 211 0.35 -8.16 -3.50
CA ASN A 211 1.61 -8.67 -4.05
C ASN A 211 1.45 -9.98 -4.83
N ASP A 212 0.54 -10.87 -4.43
CA ASP A 212 0.30 -12.12 -5.15
C ASP A 212 -0.13 -11.93 -6.62
N TYR A 213 -0.68 -10.77 -6.97
CA TYR A 213 -1.14 -10.36 -8.30
C TYR A 213 -2.03 -11.41 -8.97
N THR A 214 -3.07 -11.83 -8.25
CA THR A 214 -4.05 -12.77 -8.77
C THR A 214 -5.09 -12.06 -9.66
N THR A 215 -5.02 -12.31 -10.97
CA THR A 215 -5.97 -11.81 -11.97
C THR A 215 -7.19 -12.71 -12.13
N GLY A 216 -8.26 -12.18 -12.72
CA GLY A 216 -9.47 -12.93 -13.08
C GLY A 216 -10.59 -12.80 -12.04
N ALA A 217 -11.63 -13.62 -12.25
CA ALA A 217 -12.79 -13.62 -11.38
C ALA A 217 -12.45 -14.22 -10.01
N ASP A 218 -12.94 -13.59 -8.95
CA ASP A 218 -12.79 -14.06 -7.58
C ASP A 218 -14.13 -14.54 -7.03
N GLY A 219 -14.47 -15.79 -7.35
CA GLY A 219 -15.69 -16.41 -6.84
C GLY A 219 -15.64 -16.71 -5.34
N ALA A 220 -14.47 -16.63 -4.70
CA ALA A 220 -14.29 -16.87 -3.27
C ALA A 220 -14.32 -15.57 -2.45
N GLU A 221 -14.29 -14.42 -3.11
CA GLU A 221 -14.30 -13.08 -2.49
C GLU A 221 -13.15 -12.90 -1.48
N ALA A 222 -11.99 -13.49 -1.77
CA ALA A 222 -10.83 -13.56 -0.88
C ALA A 222 -9.67 -12.67 -1.33
N LEU A 223 -9.67 -12.18 -2.57
CA LEU A 223 -8.59 -11.38 -3.10
C LEU A 223 -8.63 -9.97 -2.54
N VAL A 224 -7.46 -9.46 -2.17
CA VAL A 224 -7.26 -8.08 -1.72
C VAL A 224 -6.90 -7.24 -2.94
N ARG A 225 -7.85 -6.40 -3.38
CA ARG A 225 -7.71 -5.53 -4.54
C ARG A 225 -8.75 -4.43 -4.53
N PHE A 226 -8.56 -3.39 -5.33
CA PHE A 226 -9.58 -2.38 -5.55
C PHE A 226 -9.56 -1.81 -6.95
N ASP A 227 -10.72 -1.36 -7.41
CA ASP A 227 -10.91 -0.74 -8.71
C ASP A 227 -11.09 0.77 -8.60
N PHE A 228 -10.52 1.51 -9.54
CA PHE A 228 -10.57 2.96 -9.56
C PHE A 228 -10.71 3.48 -11.00
N SER A 229 -11.29 4.67 -11.14
CA SER A 229 -11.49 5.33 -12.42
C SER A 229 -10.25 6.12 -12.83
N VAL A 230 -10.00 6.18 -14.15
CA VAL A 230 -8.87 6.93 -14.71
C VAL A 230 -9.36 7.87 -15.80
N ALA A 231 -9.02 9.15 -15.69
CA ALA A 231 -9.34 10.20 -16.64
C ALA A 231 -8.28 11.30 -16.57
N THR A 232 -8.44 12.35 -17.38
CA THR A 232 -7.57 13.53 -17.32
C THR A 232 -7.96 14.51 -16.22
N SER A 233 -9.16 14.36 -15.65
CA SER A 233 -9.68 15.17 -14.54
C SER A 233 -10.91 14.50 -13.92
N SER A 234 -11.17 14.77 -12.64
CA SER A 234 -12.38 14.33 -11.91
C SER A 234 -12.56 12.80 -11.85
N SER A 235 -11.46 12.06 -11.85
CA SER A 235 -11.40 10.63 -11.58
C SER A 235 -10.58 10.32 -10.34
N ASP A 236 -10.62 9.06 -9.89
CA ASP A 236 -9.83 8.58 -8.76
C ASP A 236 -8.31 8.73 -9.03
N LEU A 237 -7.87 8.43 -10.25
CA LEU A 237 -6.52 8.75 -10.74
C LEU A 237 -6.61 9.70 -11.94
N ASN A 238 -5.96 10.86 -11.85
CA ASN A 238 -5.90 11.84 -12.94
C ASN A 238 -4.56 11.74 -13.67
N MET A 239 -4.57 11.38 -14.96
CA MET A 239 -3.36 11.26 -15.78
C MET A 239 -3.63 11.42 -17.28
N SER A 240 -2.55 11.48 -18.08
CA SER A 240 -2.66 11.32 -19.53
C SER A 240 -3.12 9.90 -19.88
N THR A 241 -4.34 9.76 -20.39
CA THR A 241 -4.96 8.46 -20.65
C THR A 241 -4.58 7.82 -21.99
N SER A 242 -3.96 8.56 -22.90
CA SER A 242 -3.51 8.01 -24.18
C SER A 242 -2.26 7.13 -23.97
N CYS A 243 -2.39 5.84 -24.24
CA CYS A 243 -1.29 4.89 -24.30
C CYS A 243 -0.87 4.65 -25.75
N VAL A 244 0.44 4.70 -25.99
CA VAL A 244 1.05 4.30 -27.25
C VAL A 244 2.14 3.33 -26.89
N THR A 245 2.13 2.14 -27.49
CA THR A 245 3.04 1.04 -27.13
C THR A 245 4.50 1.51 -27.03
N GLY A 246 5.16 1.16 -25.92
CA GLY A 246 6.54 1.52 -25.61
C GLY A 246 6.73 2.90 -24.97
N ASN A 247 5.73 3.77 -24.96
CA ASN A 247 5.83 5.05 -24.25
C ASN A 247 5.61 4.86 -22.74
N THR A 248 6.57 5.32 -21.94
CA THR A 248 6.47 5.30 -20.48
C THR A 248 5.42 6.27 -19.95
N LYS A 249 4.66 5.82 -18.96
CA LYS A 249 3.80 6.65 -18.11
C LYS A 249 4.33 6.59 -16.68
N THR A 250 4.34 7.73 -16.01
CA THR A 250 4.64 7.85 -14.58
C THR A 250 3.35 8.19 -13.84
N ILE A 251 3.23 7.69 -12.61
CA ILE A 251 2.21 8.09 -11.64
C ILE A 251 2.90 8.97 -10.61
N ASP A 252 2.80 10.28 -10.80
CA ASP A 252 3.48 11.26 -9.96
C ASP A 252 2.72 11.49 -8.64
N GLU A 253 1.39 11.35 -8.67
CA GLU A 253 0.51 11.46 -7.51
C GLU A 253 -0.53 10.33 -7.53
N PHE A 254 -0.70 9.68 -6.38
CA PHE A 254 -1.77 8.72 -6.15
C PHE A 254 -2.14 8.75 -4.67
N THR A 255 -3.44 8.93 -4.40
CA THR A 255 -3.97 9.01 -3.04
C THR A 255 -5.23 8.17 -2.91
N ILE A 256 -5.38 7.48 -1.79
CA ILE A 256 -6.62 6.81 -1.40
C ILE A 256 -7.12 7.49 -0.14
N THR A 257 -8.31 8.08 -0.19
CA THR A 257 -8.98 8.58 1.01
C THR A 257 -9.73 7.43 1.68
N VAL A 258 -9.30 7.08 2.88
CA VAL A 258 -10.08 6.22 3.78
C VAL A 258 -11.23 7.08 4.32
N PRO A 259 -12.49 6.64 4.18
CA PRO A 259 -13.62 7.40 4.71
C PRO A 259 -13.43 7.62 6.21
N VAL A 260 -13.34 8.90 6.61
CA VAL A 260 -13.40 9.27 8.02
C VAL A 260 -14.84 9.07 8.50
N GLN A 261 -15.01 8.39 9.64
CA GLN A 261 -16.31 8.31 10.32
C GLN A 261 -16.64 9.64 11.01
#